data_AF-A0A1B8P6A4-F1
#
_entry.id   AF-A0A1B8P6A4-F1
#
_cell.length_a   1.000
_cell.length_b   1.000
_cell.length_c   1.000
_cell.angle_alpha   90.00
_cell.angle_beta   90.00
_cell.angle_gamma   90.00
#
_symmetry.space_group_name_H-M   'P 1'
#
loop_
_entity.id
_entity.type
_entity.pdbx_description
1 polymer ?
#
loop_
_entity_poly.entity_id
_entity_poly.type
_entity_poly.pdbx_seq_one_letter_code
_entity_poly.pdbx_strand_id
1 'polypeptide(L)'
;MIGLMAIPAMRAYKYNNTLITGTICAGGSLGTIIPPTVIVVVYAALAQLSIGALFAAIIVPGLLMLSLFALYIVGRCLLRPQDGPAAVASGDDLPLSEKIGITLKALIPPLLLMFAVLGSLLGGIASPTEAAAVGVAGAVVLAAINGGISFGAMVESFSLTVRITAMILLIVAGGTMFTGIFAVNGGGTWWPILLQAWEEELRASFCSFSG
;
A
#
# COMPACT_ATOMS: atom_id res chain seq x y z
N MET A 1 2.70 12.69 4.53
CA MET A 1 3.58 12.75 5.71
C MET A 1 5.03 12.42 5.35
N ILE A 2 5.34 11.19 4.92
CA ILE A 2 6.72 10.73 4.66
C ILE A 2 7.46 11.57 3.59
N GLY A 3 6.78 11.96 2.50
CA GLY A 3 7.37 12.79 1.45
C GLY A 3 7.85 14.17 1.92
N LEU A 4 7.16 14.81 2.87
CA LEU A 4 7.53 16.13 3.37
C LEU A 4 8.81 16.09 4.23
N MET A 5 9.10 14.95 4.87
CA MET A 5 10.35 14.72 5.60
C MET A 5 11.48 14.27 4.69
N ALA A 6 11.17 13.47 3.66
CA ALA A 6 12.18 12.89 2.77
C ALA A 6 12.74 13.88 1.73
N ILE A 7 11.90 14.79 1.20
CA ILE A 7 12.33 15.81 0.20
C ILE A 7 13.47 16.70 0.71
N PRO A 8 13.39 17.36 1.88
CA PRO A 8 14.46 18.26 2.33
C PRO A 8 15.76 17.51 2.61
N ALA A 9 15.68 16.30 3.17
CA ALA A 9 16.84 15.44 3.40
C ALA A 9 17.53 15.06 2.08
N MET A 10 16.78 14.58 1.07
CA MET A 10 17.37 14.22 -0.23
C MET A 10 17.90 15.42 -1.02
N ARG A 11 17.24 16.59 -0.90
CA ARG A 11 17.73 17.84 -1.51
C ARG A 11 19.03 18.32 -0.85
N ALA A 12 19.22 18.11 0.45
CA ALA A 12 20.48 18.43 1.12
C ALA A 12 21.66 17.63 0.52
N TYR A 13 21.40 16.39 0.07
CA TYR A 13 22.38 15.54 -0.62
C TYR A 13 22.46 15.78 -2.14
N LYS A 14 21.87 16.88 -2.67
CA LYS A 14 21.94 17.27 -4.09
C LYS A 14 21.37 16.23 -5.07
N TYR A 15 20.39 15.43 -4.65
CA TYR A 15 19.66 14.52 -5.56
C TYR A 15 18.87 15.32 -6.60
N ASN A 16 18.69 14.75 -7.80
CA ASN A 16 17.89 15.37 -8.85
C ASN A 16 16.40 15.43 -8.43
N ASN A 17 15.78 16.60 -8.56
CA ASN A 17 14.37 16.82 -8.22
C ASN A 17 13.42 15.83 -8.92
N THR A 18 13.70 15.41 -10.16
CA THR A 18 12.89 14.40 -10.87
C THR A 18 12.97 13.02 -10.21
N LEU A 19 14.15 12.64 -9.71
CA LEU A 19 14.31 11.36 -9.01
C LEU A 19 13.66 11.43 -7.61
N ILE A 20 13.79 12.54 -6.91
CA ILE A 20 13.15 12.76 -5.61
C ILE A 20 11.63 12.66 -5.72
N THR A 21 11.01 13.39 -6.65
CA THR A 21 9.55 13.39 -6.80
C THR A 21 9.05 12.04 -7.32
N GLY A 22 9.77 11.43 -8.27
CA GLY A 22 9.44 10.11 -8.80
C GLY A 22 9.49 9.01 -7.74
N THR A 23 10.55 8.96 -6.93
CA THR A 23 10.71 7.93 -5.88
C THR A 23 9.69 8.08 -4.76
N ILE A 24 9.37 9.32 -4.35
CA ILE A 24 8.35 9.57 -3.33
C ILE A 24 6.95 9.22 -3.85
N CYS A 25 6.63 9.59 -5.09
CA CYS A 25 5.35 9.26 -5.70
C CYS A 25 5.20 7.73 -5.84
N ALA A 26 6.21 7.06 -6.39
CA ALA A 26 6.23 5.60 -6.52
C ALA A 26 6.14 4.90 -5.16
N GLY A 27 6.90 5.36 -4.17
CA GLY A 27 6.86 4.81 -2.80
C GLY A 27 5.50 5.02 -2.12
N GLY A 28 4.87 6.16 -2.34
CA GLY A 28 3.50 6.42 -1.88
C GLY A 28 2.49 5.44 -2.45
N SER A 29 2.53 5.19 -3.76
CA SER A 29 1.64 4.22 -4.41
C SER A 29 1.96 2.77 -4.01
N LEU A 30 3.23 2.38 -3.95
CA LEU A 30 3.67 1.06 -3.48
C LEU A 30 3.21 0.77 -2.05
N GLY A 31 3.31 1.76 -1.16
CA GLY A 31 2.88 1.62 0.23
C GLY A 31 1.37 1.35 0.40
N THR A 32 0.56 1.69 -0.61
CA THR A 32 -0.87 1.34 -0.61
C THR A 32 -1.15 -0.08 -1.13
N ILE A 33 -0.22 -0.65 -1.89
CA ILE A 33 -0.33 -1.99 -2.49
C ILE A 33 0.23 -3.05 -1.55
N ILE A 34 1.37 -2.78 -0.90
CA ILE A 34 2.04 -3.75 -0.04
C ILE A 34 1.19 -3.95 1.23
N PRO A 35 0.84 -5.20 1.60
CA PRO A 35 0.07 -5.47 2.82
C PRO A 35 0.79 -4.93 4.08
N PRO A 36 0.08 -4.45 5.13
CA PRO A 36 -1.37 -4.34 5.30
C PRO A 36 -1.94 -3.04 4.70
N THR A 37 -3.00 -3.15 3.89
CA THR A 37 -3.66 -2.01 3.23
C THR A 37 -5.17 -2.02 3.44
N VAL A 38 -5.73 -0.85 3.77
CA VAL A 38 -7.15 -0.66 4.05
C VAL A 38 -8.01 -0.96 2.81
N ILE A 39 -7.52 -0.63 1.62
CA ILE A 39 -8.27 -0.77 0.36
C ILE A 39 -8.63 -2.23 0.10
N VAL A 40 -7.67 -3.13 0.30
CA VAL A 40 -7.88 -4.58 0.09
C VAL A 40 -8.86 -5.14 1.11
N VAL A 41 -8.77 -4.73 2.38
CA VAL A 41 -9.70 -5.18 3.43
C VAL A 41 -11.12 -4.75 3.12
N VAL A 42 -11.32 -3.49 2.71
CA VAL A 42 -12.64 -2.98 2.33
C VAL A 42 -13.16 -3.70 1.10
N TYR A 43 -12.34 -3.87 0.07
CA TYR A 43 -12.75 -4.56 -1.16
C TYR A 43 -13.13 -6.03 -0.88
N ALA A 44 -12.33 -6.75 -0.08
CA ALA A 44 -12.64 -8.12 0.32
C ALA A 44 -13.97 -8.20 1.08
N ALA A 45 -14.25 -7.24 1.97
CA ALA A 45 -15.52 -7.16 2.68
C ALA A 45 -16.71 -6.89 1.74
N LEU A 46 -16.54 -6.04 0.73
CA LEU A 46 -17.59 -5.77 -0.27
C LEU A 46 -17.83 -6.95 -1.21
N ALA A 47 -16.74 -7.59 -1.66
CA ALA A 47 -16.78 -8.72 -2.57
C ALA A 47 -17.11 -10.06 -1.86
N GLN A 48 -17.25 -10.06 -0.53
CA GLN A 48 -17.45 -11.26 0.30
C GLN A 48 -16.38 -12.34 0.05
N LEU A 49 -15.14 -11.90 -0.19
CA LEU A 49 -13.99 -12.77 -0.44
C LEU A 49 -13.12 -12.89 0.82
N SER A 50 -12.37 -14.00 0.90
CA SER A 50 -11.39 -14.17 1.97
C SER A 50 -10.30 -13.11 1.89
N ILE A 51 -10.17 -12.31 2.94
CA ILE A 51 -9.15 -11.26 3.09
C ILE A 51 -7.73 -11.85 2.97
N GLY A 52 -7.51 -13.02 3.57
CA GLY A 52 -6.22 -13.72 3.49
C GLY A 52 -5.86 -14.12 2.06
N ALA A 53 -6.82 -14.63 1.29
CA ALA A 53 -6.61 -14.99 -0.10
C ALA A 53 -6.26 -13.77 -0.97
N LEU A 54 -6.94 -12.64 -0.76
CA LEU A 54 -6.65 -11.39 -1.47
C LEU A 54 -5.26 -10.84 -1.11
N PHE A 55 -4.88 -10.89 0.16
CA PHE A 55 -3.53 -10.49 0.55
C PHE A 55 -2.47 -11.41 -0.08
N ALA A 56 -2.68 -12.72 -0.11
CA ALA A 56 -1.78 -13.65 -0.78
C ALA A 56 -1.66 -13.36 -2.28
N ALA A 57 -2.77 -13.05 -2.95
CA ALA A 57 -2.79 -12.74 -4.38
C ALA A 57 -2.02 -11.45 -4.73
N ILE A 58 -1.96 -10.48 -3.82
CA ILE A 58 -1.32 -9.17 -4.06
C ILE A 58 0.19 -9.20 -3.77
N ILE A 59 0.68 -10.19 -3.01
CA ILE A 59 2.13 -10.31 -2.71
C ILE A 59 2.96 -10.40 -3.99
N VAL A 60 2.56 -11.24 -4.95
CA VAL A 60 3.28 -11.43 -6.21
C VAL A 60 3.37 -10.12 -7.03
N PRO A 61 2.25 -9.45 -7.40
CA PRO A 61 2.33 -8.19 -8.13
C PRO A 61 2.97 -7.06 -7.32
N GLY A 62 2.80 -7.03 -5.99
CA GLY A 62 3.45 -6.05 -5.12
C GLY A 62 4.97 -6.18 -5.12
N LEU A 63 5.50 -7.39 -4.99
CA LEU A 63 6.94 -7.67 -5.07
C LEU A 63 7.49 -7.42 -6.47
N LEU A 64 6.74 -7.76 -7.52
CA LEU A 64 7.11 -7.46 -8.90
C LEU A 64 7.27 -5.95 -9.12
N MET A 65 6.29 -5.15 -8.69
CA MET A 65 6.34 -3.68 -8.78
C MET A 65 7.47 -3.09 -7.95
N LEU A 66 7.67 -3.57 -6.71
CA LEU A 66 8.79 -3.15 -5.87
C LEU A 66 10.13 -3.40 -6.56
N SER A 67 10.29 -4.59 -7.16
CA SER A 67 11.52 -4.98 -7.87
C SER A 67 11.76 -4.14 -9.11
N LEU A 68 10.71 -3.89 -9.91
CA LEU A 68 10.78 -3.02 -11.09
C LEU A 68 11.17 -1.59 -10.73
N PHE A 69 10.57 -1.01 -9.69
CA PHE A 69 10.93 0.33 -9.23
C PHE A 69 12.35 0.38 -8.67
N ALA A 70 12.76 -0.61 -7.88
CA ALA A 70 14.12 -0.70 -7.37
C ALA A 70 15.15 -0.81 -8.51
N LEU A 71 14.91 -1.69 -9.48
CA LEU A 71 15.74 -1.85 -10.68
C LEU A 71 15.83 -0.55 -11.50
N TYR A 72 14.70 0.14 -11.69
CA TYR A 72 14.68 1.41 -12.40
C TYR A 72 15.51 2.48 -11.67
N ILE A 73 15.36 2.61 -10.36
CA ILE A 73 16.11 3.58 -9.55
C ILE A 73 17.60 3.27 -9.59
N VAL A 74 17.99 2.01 -9.34
CA VAL A 74 19.39 1.57 -9.37
C VAL A 74 19.99 1.75 -10.76
N GLY A 75 19.30 1.30 -11.81
CA GLY A 75 19.76 1.45 -13.20
C GLY A 75 19.93 2.92 -13.59
N ARG A 76 19.01 3.79 -13.19
CA ARG A 76 19.10 5.23 -13.44
C ARG A 76 20.27 5.87 -12.68
N CYS A 77 20.51 5.49 -11.44
CA CYS A 77 21.66 5.97 -10.66
C CYS A 77 23.00 5.48 -11.23
N LEU A 78 23.06 4.26 -11.80
CA LEU A 78 24.27 3.73 -12.44
C LEU A 78 24.56 4.42 -13.78
N LEU A 79 23.54 4.68 -14.61
CA LEU A 79 23.69 5.35 -15.90
C LEU A 79 23.92 6.85 -15.78
N ARG A 80 23.35 7.48 -14.74
CA ARG A 80 23.51 8.91 -14.44
C ARG A 80 23.83 9.10 -12.95
N PRO A 81 25.10 8.95 -12.54
CA PRO A 81 25.54 9.16 -11.16
C PRO A 81 25.27 10.58 -10.64
N GLN A 82 25.04 11.54 -11.54
CA GLN A 82 24.60 12.90 -11.24
C GLN A 82 23.16 13.00 -10.70
N ASP A 83 22.29 12.03 -10.97
CA ASP A 83 20.90 12.02 -10.48
C ASP A 83 20.80 11.58 -9.01
N GLY A 84 21.79 10.82 -8.54
CA GLY A 84 21.96 10.38 -7.15
C GLY A 84 23.45 10.38 -6.79
N PRO A 85 24.08 11.55 -6.60
CA PRO A 85 25.49 11.63 -6.26
C PRO A 85 25.74 10.85 -4.96
N ALA A 86 26.77 9.99 -4.98
CA ALA A 86 27.24 9.32 -3.77
C ALA A 86 27.46 10.39 -2.70
N ALA A 87 26.91 10.18 -1.50
CA ALA A 87 26.91 11.16 -0.42
C ALA A 87 28.33 11.73 -0.27
N VAL A 88 28.53 12.97 -0.74
CA VAL A 88 29.83 13.62 -0.67
C VAL A 88 30.03 13.93 0.80
N ALA A 89 30.99 13.22 1.40
CA ALA A 89 31.62 13.45 2.70
C ALA A 89 31.06 14.67 3.45
N SER A 90 29.98 14.46 4.19
CA SER A 90 29.40 15.46 5.07
C SER A 90 29.41 14.86 6.47
N GLY A 91 30.59 14.85 7.10
CA GLY A 91 30.79 14.71 8.55
C GLY A 91 30.31 13.45 9.27
N ASP A 92 29.72 12.49 8.56
CA ASP A 92 29.02 11.32 9.13
C ASP A 92 29.43 10.05 8.37
N ASP A 93 30.76 9.82 8.30
CA ASP A 93 31.39 8.61 7.77
C ASP A 93 31.12 7.40 8.70
N LEU A 94 29.85 7.13 8.98
CA LEU A 94 29.43 5.88 9.60
C LEU A 94 29.69 4.77 8.56
N PRO A 95 30.46 3.72 8.90
CA PRO A 95 30.68 2.60 7.99
C PRO A 95 29.34 2.02 7.55
N LEU A 96 29.26 1.52 6.30
CA LEU A 96 28.03 0.95 5.73
C LEU A 96 27.37 -0.08 6.66
N SER A 97 28.17 -0.82 7.44
CA SER A 97 27.70 -1.77 8.46
C SER A 97 26.90 -1.11 9.59
N GLU A 98 27.30 0.07 10.06
CA GLU A 98 26.66 0.78 11.15
C GLU A 98 25.39 1.51 10.66
N LYS A 99 25.43 2.04 9.43
CA LYS A 99 24.26 2.62 8.75
C LYS A 99 23.17 1.57 8.48
N ILE A 100 23.55 0.37 8.03
CA ILE A 100 22.64 -0.77 7.89
C ILE A 100 22.12 -1.19 9.26
N GLY A 101 22.97 -1.27 10.28
CA GLY A 101 22.58 -1.66 11.63
C GLY A 101 21.52 -0.73 12.27
N ILE A 102 21.67 0.59 12.11
CA ILE A 102 20.68 1.57 12.59
C ILE A 102 19.37 1.46 11.80
N THR A 103 19.46 1.34 10.47
CA THR A 103 18.29 1.19 9.60
C THR A 103 17.52 -0.09 9.92
N LEU A 104 18.21 -1.21 10.11
CA LEU A 104 17.61 -2.48 10.50
C LEU A 104 16.93 -2.35 11.87
N LYS A 105 17.59 -1.77 12.86
CA LYS A 105 16.98 -1.56 14.20
C LYS A 105 15.71 -0.73 14.15
N ALA A 106 15.64 0.28 13.28
CA ALA A 106 14.44 1.10 13.10
C ALA A 106 13.33 0.36 12.33
N LEU A 107 13.69 -0.52 11.39
CA LEU A 107 12.74 -1.21 10.51
C LEU A 107 12.21 -2.54 11.09
N ILE A 108 13.00 -3.21 11.93
CA ILE A 108 12.65 -4.49 12.56
C ILE A 108 11.32 -4.41 13.33
N PRO A 109 11.06 -3.42 14.21
CA PRO A 109 9.84 -3.42 15.01
C PRO A 109 8.55 -3.29 14.16
N PRO A 110 8.46 -2.35 13.18
CA PRO A 110 7.32 -2.31 12.25
C PRO A 110 7.20 -3.56 11.37
N LEU A 111 8.31 -4.13 10.90
CA LEU A 111 8.29 -5.37 10.11
C LEU A 111 7.77 -6.55 10.92
N LEU A 112 8.22 -6.70 12.17
CA LEU A 112 7.76 -7.76 13.05
C LEU A 112 6.26 -7.65 13.28
N LEU A 113 5.76 -6.43 13.50
CA LEU A 113 4.33 -6.18 13.62
C LEU A 113 3.56 -6.53 12.32
N MET A 114 4.09 -6.13 11.16
CA MET A 114 3.54 -6.48 9.86
C MET A 114 3.47 -8.00 9.66
N PHE A 115 4.56 -8.73 9.93
CA PHE A 115 4.58 -10.19 9.81
C PHE A 115 3.69 -10.87 10.85
N ALA A 116 3.53 -10.32 12.06
CA ALA A 116 2.60 -10.87 13.06
C ALA A 116 1.14 -10.76 12.59
N VAL A 117 0.74 -9.60 12.05
CA VAL A 117 -0.62 -9.37 11.54
C VAL A 117 -0.87 -10.19 10.27
N LEU A 118 0.03 -10.14 9.29
CA LEU A 118 -0.14 -10.89 8.04
C LEU A 118 0.01 -12.40 8.25
N GLY A 119 0.94 -12.84 9.09
CA GLY A 119 1.15 -14.24 9.41
C GLY A 119 -0.05 -14.86 10.11
N SER A 120 -0.69 -14.14 11.03
CA SER A 120 -1.91 -14.60 11.70
C SER A 120 -3.13 -14.67 10.76
N LEU A 121 -3.23 -13.74 9.80
CA LEU A 121 -4.24 -13.75 8.74
C LEU A 121 -4.05 -14.89 7.73
N LEU A 122 -2.85 -15.01 7.17
CA LEU A 122 -2.55 -16.02 6.13
C LEU A 122 -2.48 -17.43 6.70
N GLY A 123 -2.03 -17.58 7.94
CA GLY A 123 -2.02 -18.85 8.66
C GLY A 123 -3.40 -19.32 9.11
N GLY A 124 -4.46 -18.51 8.92
CA GLY A 124 -5.82 -18.83 9.35
C GLY A 124 -6.00 -18.92 10.87
N ILE A 125 -5.03 -18.41 11.63
CA ILE A 125 -5.00 -18.48 13.10
C ILE A 125 -5.93 -17.41 13.70
N ALA A 126 -6.02 -16.25 13.04
CA ALA A 126 -6.81 -15.12 13.52
C ALA A 126 -7.76 -14.60 12.44
N SER A 127 -8.97 -14.22 12.85
CA SER A 127 -9.88 -13.45 12.03
C SER A 127 -9.32 -12.04 11.76
N PRO A 128 -9.79 -11.34 10.71
CA PRO A 128 -9.34 -9.97 10.40
C PRO A 128 -9.51 -8.99 11.56
N THR A 129 -10.57 -9.14 12.34
CA THR A 129 -10.84 -8.35 13.54
C THR A 129 -9.84 -8.63 14.65
N GLU A 130 -9.46 -9.89 14.87
CA GLU A 130 -8.45 -10.26 15.87
C GLU A 130 -7.05 -9.81 15.43
N ALA A 131 -6.72 -9.98 14.16
CA ALA A 131 -5.46 -9.50 13.58
C ALA A 131 -5.32 -7.97 13.69
N ALA A 132 -6.41 -7.23 13.49
CA ALA A 132 -6.43 -5.78 13.70
C ALA A 132 -6.19 -5.41 15.17
N ALA A 133 -6.81 -6.13 16.12
CA ALA A 133 -6.59 -5.91 17.55
C ALA A 133 -5.13 -6.14 17.94
N VAL A 134 -4.49 -7.21 17.44
CA VAL A 134 -3.06 -7.47 17.63
C VAL A 134 -2.20 -6.36 17.03
N GLY A 135 -2.57 -5.86 15.84
CA GLY A 135 -1.88 -4.73 15.20
C GLY A 135 -1.94 -3.45 16.03
N VAL A 136 -3.11 -3.10 16.57
CA VAL A 136 -3.28 -1.93 17.44
C VAL A 136 -2.52 -2.11 18.76
N ALA A 137 -2.64 -3.27 19.41
CA ALA A 137 -1.93 -3.55 20.65
C ALA A 137 -0.40 -3.45 20.45
N GLY A 138 0.12 -4.04 19.37
CA GLY A 138 1.53 -3.95 19.03
C GLY A 138 1.95 -2.52 18.67
N ALA A 139 1.12 -1.75 17.97
CA ALA A 139 1.41 -0.35 17.64
C ALA A 139 1.47 0.53 18.91
N VAL A 140 0.58 0.30 19.88
CA VAL A 140 0.60 0.98 21.18
C VAL A 140 1.86 0.62 21.97
N VAL A 141 2.25 -0.65 22.00
CA VAL A 141 3.50 -1.09 22.65
C VAL A 141 4.72 -0.44 21.98
N LEU A 142 4.77 -0.43 20.65
CA LEU A 142 5.85 0.23 19.90
C LEU A 142 5.88 1.74 20.16
N ALA A 143 4.72 2.40 20.23
CA ALA A 143 4.63 3.82 20.56
C ALA A 143 5.10 4.10 22.00
N ALA A 144 4.80 3.21 22.95
CA ALA A 144 5.24 3.31 24.34
C ALA A 144 6.76 3.21 24.44
N ILE A 145 7.37 2.21 23.79
CA ILE A 145 8.82 2.00 23.80
C ILE A 145 9.56 3.18 23.16
N ASN A 146 9.00 3.77 22.11
CA ASN A 146 9.58 4.94 21.45
C ASN A 146 9.26 6.28 22.17
N GLY A 147 8.59 6.25 23.32
CA GLY A 147 8.25 7.46 24.09
C GLY A 147 7.26 8.41 23.40
N GLY A 148 6.52 7.94 22.40
CA GLY A 148 5.65 8.73 21.54
C GLY A 148 4.19 8.81 21.99
N ILE A 149 3.83 8.25 23.15
CA ILE A 149 2.45 8.26 23.63
C ILE A 149 2.12 9.63 24.22
N SER A 150 1.26 10.37 23.52
CA SER A 150 0.61 11.57 24.04
C SER A 150 -0.89 11.49 23.84
N PHE A 151 -1.65 12.11 24.74
CA PHE A 151 -3.11 12.18 24.62
C PHE A 151 -3.53 12.87 23.32
N GLY A 152 -2.79 13.91 22.89
CA GLY A 152 -3.00 14.58 21.61
C GLY A 152 -2.82 13.64 20.42
N ALA A 153 -1.72 12.88 20.36
CA ALA A 153 -1.47 11.93 19.27
C ALA A 153 -2.53 10.82 19.19
N MET A 154 -3.05 10.39 20.34
CA MET A 154 -4.11 9.39 20.39
C MET A 154 -5.43 9.92 19.83
N VAL A 155 -5.87 11.12 20.27
CA VAL A 155 -7.08 11.78 19.75
C VAL A 155 -6.94 12.07 18.25
N GLU A 156 -5.77 12.52 17.80
CA GLU A 156 -5.49 12.76 16.38
C GLU A 156 -5.62 11.46 15.56
N SER A 157 -5.03 10.36 16.05
CA SER A 157 -5.09 9.05 15.39
C SER A 157 -6.53 8.53 15.28
N PHE A 158 -7.33 8.67 16.33
CA PHE A 158 -8.75 8.30 16.31
C PHE A 158 -9.55 9.18 15.35
N SER A 159 -9.35 10.50 15.38
CA SER A 159 -10.03 11.44 14.48
C SER A 159 -9.73 11.14 13.01
N LEU A 160 -8.46 10.87 12.68
CA LEU A 160 -8.05 10.46 11.34
C LEU A 160 -8.72 9.14 10.93
N THR A 161 -8.76 8.16 11.83
CA THR A 161 -9.38 6.86 11.58
C THR A 161 -10.88 6.99 11.33
N VAL A 162 -11.59 7.76 12.15
CA VAL A 162 -13.03 8.04 11.99
C VAL A 162 -13.29 8.76 10.68
N ARG A 163 -12.47 9.75 10.31
CA ARG A 163 -12.61 10.49 9.06
C ARG A 163 -12.45 9.60 7.83
N ILE A 164 -11.40 8.77 7.80
CA ILE A 164 -11.17 7.83 6.69
C ILE A 164 -12.31 6.81 6.61
N THR A 165 -12.72 6.26 7.75
CA THR A 165 -13.82 5.29 7.82
C THR A 165 -15.13 5.91 7.34
N ALA A 166 -15.45 7.15 7.75
CA ALA A 166 -16.63 7.86 7.32
C ALA A 166 -16.65 8.10 5.80
N MET A 167 -15.51 8.48 5.20
CA MET A 167 -15.40 8.62 3.73
C MET A 167 -15.66 7.30 3.02
N ILE A 168 -15.10 6.19 3.52
CA ILE A 168 -15.30 4.85 2.94
C ILE A 168 -16.77 4.43 3.07
N LEU A 169 -17.36 4.53 4.26
CA LEU A 169 -18.75 4.15 4.50
C LEU A 169 -19.73 5.00 3.67
N LEU A 170 -19.43 6.28 3.45
CA LEU A 170 -20.23 7.14 2.59
C LEU A 170 -20.18 6.68 1.13
N ILE A 171 -19.00 6.31 0.62
CA ILE A 171 -18.85 5.77 -0.74
C ILE A 171 -19.60 4.44 -0.87
N VAL A 172 -19.47 3.56 0.13
CA VAL A 172 -20.19 2.27 0.15
C VAL A 172 -21.69 2.49 0.18
N ALA A 173 -22.20 3.38 1.03
CA ALA A 173 -23.62 3.71 1.10
C ALA A 173 -24.15 4.22 -0.25
N GLY A 174 -23.45 5.18 -0.87
CA GLY A 174 -23.80 5.67 -2.21
C GLY A 174 -23.78 4.57 -3.28
N GLY A 175 -22.78 3.70 -3.25
CA GLY A 175 -22.68 2.54 -4.13
C GLY A 175 -23.82 1.53 -3.94
N THR A 176 -24.22 1.26 -2.70
CA THR A 176 -25.35 0.36 -2.41
C THR A 176 -26.69 0.95 -2.83
N MET A 177 -26.90 2.25 -2.63
CA MET A 177 -28.11 2.94 -3.10
C MET A 177 -28.20 2.91 -4.63
N PHE A 178 -27.10 3.21 -5.32
CA PHE A 178 -27.02 3.11 -6.77
C PHE A 178 -27.28 1.69 -7.26
N THR A 179 -26.63 0.69 -6.66
CA THR A 179 -26.81 -0.73 -7.01
C THR A 179 -28.27 -1.16 -6.80
N GLY A 180 -28.92 -0.71 -5.72
CA GLY A 180 -30.32 -0.98 -5.46
C GLY A 180 -31.25 -0.39 -6.52
N ILE A 181 -31.07 0.89 -6.87
CA ILE A 181 -31.86 1.54 -7.93
C ILE A 181 -31.61 0.86 -9.28
N PHE A 182 -30.35 0.56 -9.61
CA PHE A 182 -29.97 -0.11 -10.85
C PHE A 182 -30.62 -1.50 -10.95
N ALA A 183 -30.62 -2.27 -9.86
CA ALA A 183 -31.28 -3.58 -9.82
C ALA A 183 -32.79 -3.50 -10.05
N VAL A 184 -33.48 -2.54 -9.42
CA VAL A 184 -34.94 -2.33 -9.58
C VAL A 184 -35.31 -1.87 -10.98
N ASN A 185 -34.46 -1.08 -11.64
CA ASN A 185 -34.68 -0.64 -13.03
C ASN A 185 -34.35 -1.73 -14.07
N GLY A 186 -34.14 -2.99 -13.64
CA GLY A 186 -33.82 -4.11 -14.51
C GLY A 186 -32.35 -4.20 -14.91
N GLY A 187 -31.46 -3.38 -14.35
CA GLY A 187 -30.03 -3.43 -14.67
C GLY A 187 -29.41 -4.81 -14.45
N GLY A 188 -29.91 -5.59 -13.48
CA GLY A 188 -29.50 -6.98 -13.26
C GLY A 188 -29.83 -7.95 -14.41
N THR A 189 -30.82 -7.64 -15.25
CA THR A 189 -31.18 -8.45 -16.42
C THR A 189 -30.58 -7.92 -17.72
N TRP A 190 -30.57 -6.60 -17.93
CA TRP A 190 -30.03 -6.01 -19.18
C TRP A 190 -28.50 -6.04 -19.24
N TRP A 191 -27.81 -5.85 -18.11
CA TRP A 191 -26.36 -5.74 -18.07
C TRP A 191 -25.62 -7.03 -18.47
N PRO A 192 -26.00 -8.23 -17.97
CA PRO A 192 -25.36 -9.48 -18.40
C PRO A 192 -25.56 -9.77 -19.89
N ILE A 193 -26.73 -9.42 -20.45
CA ILE A 193 -27.04 -9.62 -21.87
C ILE A 193 -26.12 -8.78 -22.75
N LEU A 194 -25.92 -7.50 -22.40
CA LEU A 194 -25.00 -6.63 -23.14
C LEU A 194 -23.55 -7.08 -23.03
N LEU A 195 -23.14 -7.57 -21.85
CA LEU A 195 -21.80 -8.14 -21.67
C LEU A 195 -21.57 -9.39 -22.52
N GLN A 196 -22.55 -10.30 -22.57
CA GLN A 196 -22.48 -11.49 -23.40
C GLN A 196 -22.41 -11.13 -24.89
N ALA A 197 -23.24 -10.19 -25.34
CA ALA A 197 -23.19 -9.70 -26.72
C ALA A 197 -21.82 -9.10 -27.05
N TRP A 198 -21.25 -8.31 -26.15
CA TRP A 198 -19.92 -7.71 -26.33
C TRP A 198 -18.79 -8.76 -26.29
N GLU A 199 -18.90 -9.78 -25.43
CA GLU A 199 -17.91 -10.86 -25.33
C GLU A 199 -17.94 -11.77 -26.58
N GLU A 200 -19.12 -12.02 -27.15
CA GLU A 200 -19.27 -12.71 -28.43
C GLU A 200 -18.63 -11.92 -29.58
N GLU A 201 -18.83 -10.60 -29.62
CA GLU A 201 -18.25 -9.73 -30.66
C GLU A 201 -16.72 -9.61 -30.54
N LEU A 202 -16.19 -9.59 -29.31
CA LEU A 202 -14.76 -9.70 -29.04
C LEU A 202 -14.20 -11.05 -29.48
N ARG A 203 -14.88 -12.16 -29.19
CA ARG A 203 -14.47 -13.49 -29.65
C ARG A 203 -14.47 -13.58 -31.18
N ALA A 204 -15.48 -13.03 -31.83
CA ALA A 204 -15.54 -12.97 -33.30
C ALA A 204 -14.39 -12.15 -33.89
N SER A 205 -14.04 -11.03 -33.28
CA SER A 205 -12.92 -10.18 -33.69
C SER A 205 -11.56 -10.86 -33.52
N PHE A 206 -11.35 -11.61 -32.43
CA PHE A 206 -10.14 -12.40 -32.22
C PHE A 206 -10.01 -13.58 -33.19
N CYS A 207 -11.10 -14.26 -33.53
CA CYS A 207 -11.10 -15.31 -34.56
C CYS A 207 -10.76 -14.76 -35.95
N SER A 208 -11.17 -13.53 -36.27
CA SER A 208 -10.82 -12.88 -37.54
C SER A 208 -9.35 -12.47 -37.65
N PHE A 209 -8.61 -12.36 -36.53
CA PHE A 209 -7.19 -11.98 -36.52
C PHE A 209 -6.24 -13.19 -36.50
N SER A 210 -6.78 -14.39 -36.30
CA SER A 210 -6.05 -15.66 -36.19
C SER A 210 -6.05 -16.52 -37.48
N GLY A 211 -6.62 -16.02 -38.59
CA GLY A 211 -6.62 -16.68 -39.90
C GLY A 211 -5.92 -15.83 -40.95
#